data_AF-A0A2R4WV00-F1
#
_entry.id   AF-A0A2R4WV00-F1
#
_cell.length_a   1.000
_cell.length_b   1.000
_cell.length_c   1.000
_cell.angle_alpha   90.00
_cell.angle_beta   90.00
_cell.angle_gamma   90.00
#
_symmetry.space_group_name_H-M   'P 1'
#
loop_
_entity.id
_entity.type
_entity.pdbx_description
1 polymer ?
#
loop_
_entity_poly.entity_id
_entity_poly.type
_entity_poly.pdbx_seq_one_letter_code
_entity_poly.pdbx_strand_id
1 'polypeptide(L)'
;MSSFDTLQSRFVDQEIQAFGLRGQGAAITQPAMALPAGDDAALWGWFNTLPKPGPIYAPSASDFFTAYSAVIGALVPSGSLLDPIAAAQARLAEWGSAPATWSIDSAGLNRLLAAASGLTFHFDAVPTPPAGYFGLFGGLPPLDPSATFASGTVKATVACNHLSVVRPQPGDWYVSSALSLAYRTPGAAPWNPASAVNWDTAFGPNGTLRWMTTGLVVASGLSVSAGSTAPFDAVSQSLVEAGVKAAGAWPYYLPATAAKTMVSFDDAGRLDVAITGKSKTTVVLATIVQSAATYLGV
;
A
#
# COMPACT_ATOMS: atom_id res chain seq x y z
N MET A 1 19.72 -4.37 -23.36
CA MET A 1 19.73 -4.38 -21.88
C MET A 1 18.29 -4.31 -21.43
N SER A 2 17.86 -5.26 -20.60
CA SER A 2 16.56 -5.28 -19.91
C SER A 2 16.49 -4.17 -18.87
N SER A 3 15.29 -3.65 -18.60
CA SER A 3 15.06 -2.67 -17.54
C SER A 3 14.46 -3.35 -16.31
N PHE A 4 14.67 -2.74 -15.16
CA PHE A 4 14.13 -3.23 -13.89
C PHE A 4 12.59 -3.13 -13.83
N ASP A 5 11.99 -2.35 -14.72
CA ASP A 5 10.58 -1.98 -14.67
C ASP A 5 9.67 -3.08 -15.13
N THR A 6 10.06 -3.73 -16.22
CA THR A 6 9.36 -4.92 -16.70
C THR A 6 9.52 -6.05 -15.70
N LEU A 7 10.68 -6.17 -15.07
CA LEU A 7 10.90 -7.13 -13.99
C LEU A 7 9.92 -6.85 -12.83
N GLN A 8 9.89 -5.60 -12.37
CA GLN A 8 9.04 -5.16 -11.27
C GLN A 8 7.56 -5.30 -11.60
N SER A 9 7.12 -4.88 -12.78
CA SER A 9 5.74 -5.02 -13.24
C SER A 9 5.29 -6.48 -13.26
N ARG A 10 6.12 -7.39 -13.81
CA ARG A 10 5.82 -8.82 -13.83
C ARG A 10 5.78 -9.41 -12.43
N PHE A 11 6.69 -8.99 -11.56
CA PHE A 11 6.70 -9.42 -10.17
C PHE A 11 5.42 -8.99 -9.45
N VAL A 12 5.02 -7.73 -9.59
CA VAL A 12 3.78 -7.18 -9.03
C VAL A 12 2.56 -7.95 -9.53
N ASP A 13 2.48 -8.22 -10.84
CA ASP A 13 1.37 -8.97 -11.43
C ASP A 13 1.27 -10.39 -10.86
N GLN A 14 2.42 -11.06 -10.70
CA GLN A 14 2.48 -12.40 -10.14
C GLN A 14 2.17 -12.41 -8.64
N GLU A 15 2.64 -11.42 -7.90
CA GLU A 15 2.34 -11.24 -6.48
C GLU A 15 0.85 -11.00 -6.25
N ILE A 16 0.24 -10.06 -6.98
CA ILE A 16 -1.20 -9.78 -6.92
C ILE A 16 -2.02 -11.03 -7.28
N GLN A 17 -1.54 -11.83 -8.25
CA GLN A 17 -2.16 -13.10 -8.58
C GLN A 17 -2.05 -14.11 -7.44
N ALA A 18 -0.86 -14.27 -6.85
CA ALA A 18 -0.62 -15.20 -5.74
C ALA A 18 -1.45 -14.83 -4.51
N PHE A 19 -1.67 -13.53 -4.27
CA PHE A 19 -2.53 -13.04 -3.19
C PHE A 19 -4.03 -13.19 -3.47
N GLY A 20 -4.43 -13.59 -4.69
CA GLY A 20 -5.83 -13.70 -5.08
C GLY A 20 -6.52 -12.33 -5.26
N LEU A 21 -5.75 -11.28 -5.55
CA LEU A 21 -6.22 -9.88 -5.56
C LEU A 21 -6.44 -9.30 -6.96
N ARG A 22 -6.41 -10.12 -8.00
CA ARG A 22 -6.65 -9.65 -9.38
C ARG A 22 -8.01 -8.94 -9.47
N GLY A 23 -7.97 -7.72 -10.02
CA GLY A 23 -9.15 -6.87 -10.16
C GLY A 23 -9.65 -6.21 -8.87
N GLN A 24 -8.97 -6.37 -7.73
CA GLN A 24 -9.41 -5.80 -6.45
C GLN A 24 -8.82 -4.40 -6.16
N GLY A 25 -7.98 -3.85 -7.05
CA GLY A 25 -7.33 -2.55 -6.85
C GLY A 25 -6.12 -2.62 -5.91
N ALA A 26 -5.41 -3.75 -5.86
CA ALA A 26 -4.20 -3.87 -5.06
C ALA A 26 -3.04 -3.04 -5.64
N ALA A 27 -2.39 -2.27 -4.77
CA ALA A 27 -1.19 -1.48 -5.03
C ALA A 27 -0.08 -1.93 -4.07
N ILE A 28 1.04 -2.41 -4.60
CA ILE A 28 2.15 -2.95 -3.79
C ILE A 28 2.84 -1.84 -3.03
N THR A 29 3.22 -2.11 -1.78
CA THR A 29 3.91 -1.16 -0.91
C THR A 29 5.42 -1.32 -1.09
N GLN A 30 6.07 -0.30 -1.64
CA GLN A 30 7.52 -0.29 -1.84
C GLN A 30 8.12 1.06 -1.38
N PRO A 31 9.02 1.07 -0.38
CA PRO A 31 9.41 -0.07 0.45
C PRO A 31 8.22 -0.62 1.26
N ALA A 32 8.18 -1.93 1.46
CA ALA A 32 7.22 -2.54 2.37
C ALA A 32 7.46 -1.99 3.78
N MET A 33 6.39 -1.78 4.55
CA MET A 33 6.50 -1.17 5.87
C MET A 33 6.16 -2.16 6.96
N ALA A 34 6.98 -2.18 8.02
CA ALA A 34 6.62 -2.86 9.25
C ALA A 34 5.58 -2.05 10.03
N LEU A 35 4.55 -2.72 10.51
CA LEU A 35 3.63 -2.16 11.50
C LEU A 35 4.22 -2.40 12.89
N PRO A 36 4.41 -1.34 13.70
CA PRO A 36 4.78 -1.50 15.10
C PRO A 36 3.70 -2.31 15.84
N ALA A 37 4.11 -3.30 16.63
CA ALA A 37 3.18 -4.14 17.35
C ALA A 37 2.45 -3.33 18.44
N GLY A 38 1.12 -3.44 18.49
CA GLY A 38 0.30 -2.73 19.48
C GLY A 38 0.05 -1.25 19.17
N ASP A 39 0.41 -0.79 17.97
CA ASP A 39 0.25 0.61 17.56
C ASP A 39 -0.96 0.79 16.63
N ASP A 40 -2.11 1.10 17.24
CA ASP A 40 -3.35 1.34 16.52
C ASP A 40 -3.25 2.60 15.64
N ALA A 41 -2.53 3.63 16.08
CA ALA A 41 -2.37 4.87 15.33
C ALA A 41 -1.57 4.63 14.04
N ALA A 42 -0.51 3.83 14.09
CA ALA A 42 0.24 3.44 12.91
C ALA A 42 -0.61 2.61 11.93
N LEU A 43 -1.43 1.68 12.43
CA LEU A 43 -2.36 0.90 11.60
C LEU A 43 -3.43 1.80 10.95
N TRP A 44 -4.07 2.64 11.73
CA TRP A 44 -5.14 3.52 11.27
C TRP A 44 -4.63 4.63 10.35
N GLY A 45 -3.39 5.07 10.52
CA GLY A 45 -2.72 6.01 9.61
C GLY A 45 -2.73 5.53 8.16
N TRP A 46 -2.62 4.22 7.90
CA TRP A 46 -2.74 3.66 6.56
C TRP A 46 -4.12 3.88 5.92
N PHE A 47 -5.18 3.62 6.69
CA PHE A 47 -6.55 3.79 6.22
C PHE A 47 -6.97 5.25 6.16
N ASN A 48 -6.38 6.10 7.01
CA ASN A 48 -6.60 7.53 6.95
C ASN A 48 -5.86 8.19 5.78
N THR A 49 -4.78 7.60 5.29
CA THR A 49 -4.03 8.20 4.18
C THR A 49 -4.75 7.99 2.86
N LEU A 50 -5.06 9.08 2.15
CA LEU A 50 -5.66 8.99 0.83
C LEU A 50 -4.59 8.59 -0.20
N PRO A 51 -4.80 7.54 -0.99
CA PRO A 51 -3.82 7.06 -1.95
C PRO A 51 -3.89 7.79 -3.30
N LYS A 52 -2.81 7.66 -4.08
CA LYS A 52 -2.85 7.84 -5.54
C LYS A 52 -3.06 6.47 -6.21
N PRO A 53 -3.75 6.40 -7.37
CA PRO A 53 -3.93 5.14 -8.07
C PRO A 53 -2.61 4.73 -8.73
N GLY A 54 -2.34 3.42 -8.79
CA GLY A 54 -1.17 2.88 -9.45
C GLY A 54 -0.83 1.47 -8.97
N PRO A 55 0.11 0.78 -9.64
CA PRO A 55 0.57 -0.54 -9.22
C PRO A 55 1.41 -0.49 -7.94
N ILE A 56 2.04 0.65 -7.66
CA ILE A 56 2.78 0.93 -6.43
C ILE A 56 1.97 1.93 -5.60
N TYR A 57 1.81 1.63 -4.32
CA TYR A 57 1.15 2.51 -3.37
C TYR A 57 1.95 3.80 -3.21
N ALA A 58 1.27 4.94 -3.38
CA ALA A 58 1.82 6.25 -3.11
C ALA A 58 0.80 7.06 -2.29
N PRO A 59 1.18 7.58 -1.11
CA PRO A 59 0.30 8.44 -0.34
C PRO A 59 0.08 9.77 -1.07
N SER A 60 -1.09 10.36 -0.89
CA SER A 60 -1.35 11.76 -1.21
C SER A 60 -1.02 12.65 -0.01
N ALA A 61 -1.10 13.97 -0.19
CA ALA A 61 -0.83 14.94 0.88
C ALA A 61 -2.02 15.12 1.85
N SER A 62 -3.16 14.47 1.60
CA SER A 62 -4.39 14.65 2.35
C SER A 62 -4.81 13.36 3.05
N ASP A 63 -5.55 13.51 4.13
CA ASP A 63 -6.13 12.39 4.89
C ASP A 63 -7.65 12.33 4.74
N PHE A 64 -8.18 11.11 4.88
CA PHE A 64 -9.56 10.77 4.63
C PHE A 64 -10.49 11.43 5.63
N PHE A 65 -10.14 11.44 6.91
CA PHE A 65 -10.94 12.07 7.96
C PHE A 65 -11.12 13.57 7.71
N THR A 66 -10.04 14.29 7.42
CA THR A 66 -10.08 15.73 7.12
C THR A 66 -10.91 15.99 5.87
N ALA A 67 -10.67 15.23 4.79
CA ALA A 67 -11.39 15.40 3.54
C ALA A 67 -12.89 15.06 3.67
N TYR A 68 -13.22 13.99 4.40
CA TYR A 68 -14.60 13.63 4.73
C TYR A 68 -15.28 14.74 5.52
N SER A 69 -14.64 15.24 6.58
CA SER A 69 -15.19 16.29 7.44
C SER A 69 -15.46 17.58 6.65
N ALA A 70 -14.54 17.95 5.76
CA ALA A 70 -14.72 19.10 4.87
C ALA A 70 -15.89 18.91 3.91
N VAL A 71 -16.07 17.71 3.33
CA VAL A 71 -17.24 17.41 2.49
C VAL A 71 -18.51 17.50 3.31
N ILE A 72 -18.62 16.84 4.46
CA ILE A 72 -19.84 16.87 5.28
C ILE A 72 -20.19 18.29 5.75
N GLY A 73 -19.19 19.11 6.08
CA GLY A 73 -19.38 20.52 6.42
C GLY A 73 -19.85 21.41 5.25
N ALA A 74 -19.63 20.96 4.01
CA ALA A 74 -20.07 21.65 2.79
C ALA A 74 -21.49 21.27 2.33
N LEU A 75 -22.13 20.31 3.00
CA LEU A 75 -23.48 19.86 2.67
C LEU A 75 -24.54 20.52 3.56
N VAL A 76 -25.71 20.75 2.99
CA VAL A 76 -26.88 21.30 3.68
C VAL A 76 -27.88 20.18 3.94
N PRO A 77 -28.24 19.90 5.21
CA PRO A 77 -29.30 18.95 5.53
C PRO A 77 -30.65 19.37 4.93
N SER A 78 -31.43 18.39 4.49
CA SER A 78 -32.81 18.52 4.02
C SER A 78 -33.82 18.87 5.11
N GLY A 79 -33.46 18.66 6.39
CA GLY A 79 -34.35 18.85 7.55
C GLY A 79 -35.29 17.67 7.83
N SER A 80 -35.14 16.54 7.12
CA SER A 80 -35.88 15.31 7.41
C SER A 80 -35.40 14.64 8.71
N LEU A 81 -36.29 13.88 9.38
CA LEU A 81 -35.98 13.22 10.66
C LEU A 81 -34.84 12.19 10.55
N LEU A 82 -34.64 11.60 9.38
CA LEU A 82 -33.61 10.58 9.11
C LEU A 82 -32.58 11.09 8.10
N ASP A 83 -32.23 12.38 8.20
CA ASP A 83 -31.28 13.00 7.30
C ASP A 83 -29.85 12.48 7.56
N PRO A 84 -29.21 11.81 6.59
CA PRO A 84 -27.88 11.26 6.77
C PRO A 84 -26.80 12.34 6.93
N ILE A 85 -26.98 13.53 6.34
CA ILE A 85 -26.05 14.65 6.46
C ILE A 85 -26.14 15.26 7.86
N ALA A 86 -27.35 15.45 8.39
CA ALA A 86 -27.54 15.92 9.77
C ALA A 86 -26.90 14.94 10.76
N ALA A 87 -27.10 13.63 10.56
CA ALA A 87 -26.46 12.61 11.38
C ALA A 87 -24.93 12.68 11.28
N ALA A 88 -24.36 12.79 10.06
CA ALA A 88 -22.92 12.91 9.87
C ALA A 88 -22.33 14.17 10.55
N GLN A 89 -22.99 15.32 10.41
CA GLN A 89 -22.57 16.57 11.06
C GLN A 89 -22.61 16.45 12.58
N ALA A 90 -23.66 15.84 13.14
CA ALA A 90 -23.76 15.61 14.58
C ALA A 90 -22.63 14.69 15.08
N ARG A 91 -22.34 13.59 14.37
CA ARG A 91 -21.25 12.68 14.75
C ARG A 91 -19.88 13.34 14.68
N LEU A 92 -19.61 14.14 13.66
CA LEU A 92 -18.35 14.89 13.56
C LEU A 92 -18.23 15.96 14.67
N ALA A 93 -19.34 16.64 15.01
CA ALA A 93 -19.34 17.60 16.10
C ALA A 93 -19.07 16.94 17.47
N GLU A 94 -19.64 15.75 17.71
CA GLU A 94 -19.39 14.95 18.91
C GLU A 94 -17.96 14.40 18.94
N TRP A 95 -17.45 13.95 17.79
CA TRP A 95 -16.09 13.41 17.67
C TRP A 95 -15.01 14.48 17.87
N GLY A 96 -15.26 15.70 17.40
CA GLY A 96 -14.38 16.85 17.56
C GLY A 96 -13.01 16.62 16.90
N SER A 97 -11.94 16.81 17.69
CA SER A 97 -10.55 16.69 17.24
C SER A 97 -9.90 15.34 17.58
N ALA A 98 -10.69 14.33 17.97
CA ALA A 98 -10.15 13.01 18.25
C ALA A 98 -9.56 12.39 16.97
N PRO A 99 -8.45 11.62 17.05
CA PRO A 99 -7.92 10.90 15.90
C PRO A 99 -8.97 9.97 15.28
N ALA A 100 -8.94 9.82 13.96
CA ALA A 100 -9.82 8.89 13.28
C ALA A 100 -9.55 7.45 13.73
N THR A 101 -10.62 6.68 13.90
CA THR A 101 -10.59 5.28 14.35
C THR A 101 -11.21 4.36 13.31
N TRP A 102 -10.88 3.07 13.40
CA TRP A 102 -11.39 2.00 12.55
C TRP A 102 -11.80 0.79 13.38
N SER A 103 -12.68 -0.04 12.82
CA SER A 103 -13.28 -1.21 13.48
C SER A 103 -12.31 -2.34 13.83
N ILE A 104 -11.06 -2.27 13.39
CA ILE A 104 -10.01 -3.25 13.69
C ILE A 104 -8.81 -2.50 14.26
N ASP A 105 -8.48 -2.84 15.50
CA ASP A 105 -7.26 -2.42 16.19
C ASP A 105 -6.10 -3.37 15.87
N SER A 106 -4.89 -3.03 16.33
CA SER A 106 -3.68 -3.84 16.16
C SER A 106 -3.83 -5.24 16.79
N ALA A 107 -4.57 -5.36 17.88
CA ALA A 107 -4.87 -6.65 18.51
C ALA A 107 -5.76 -7.52 17.61
N GLY A 108 -6.80 -6.95 17.01
CA GLY A 108 -7.68 -7.59 16.04
C GLY A 108 -6.94 -8.00 14.78
N LEU A 109 -6.07 -7.14 14.25
CA LEU A 109 -5.16 -7.45 13.16
C LEU A 109 -4.32 -8.69 13.47
N ASN A 110 -3.69 -8.74 14.65
CA ASN A 110 -2.87 -9.87 15.07
C ASN A 110 -3.67 -11.17 15.20
N ARG A 111 -4.92 -11.10 15.69
CA ARG A 111 -5.83 -12.26 15.73
C ARG A 111 -6.16 -12.77 14.33
N LEU A 112 -6.49 -11.86 13.41
CA LEU A 112 -6.78 -12.21 12.00
C LEU A 112 -5.56 -12.83 11.32
N LEU A 113 -4.37 -12.27 11.56
CA LEU A 113 -3.14 -12.77 10.96
C LEU A 113 -2.74 -14.13 11.53
N ALA A 114 -2.85 -14.34 12.85
CA ALA A 114 -2.56 -15.63 13.49
C ALA A 114 -3.47 -16.76 13.00
N ALA A 115 -4.70 -16.44 12.57
CA ALA A 115 -5.65 -17.40 12.01
C ALA A 115 -5.46 -17.64 10.50
N ALA A 116 -4.65 -16.82 9.82
CA ALA A 116 -4.49 -16.89 8.38
C ALA A 116 -3.50 -17.99 7.96
N SER A 117 -3.71 -18.54 6.77
CA SER A 117 -2.77 -19.50 6.18
C SER A 117 -1.51 -18.82 5.67
N GLY A 118 -0.43 -19.60 5.58
CA GLY A 118 0.78 -19.19 4.89
C GLY A 118 0.61 -19.19 3.38
N LEU A 119 1.51 -18.48 2.71
CA LEU A 119 1.61 -18.45 1.25
C LEU A 119 3.07 -18.57 0.85
N THR A 120 3.32 -19.36 -0.19
CA THR A 120 4.59 -19.37 -0.92
C THR A 120 4.30 -19.17 -2.39
N PHE A 121 5.05 -18.28 -3.05
CA PHE A 121 5.04 -18.17 -4.51
C PHE A 121 6.45 -18.02 -5.06
N HIS A 122 6.61 -18.45 -6.32
CA HIS A 122 7.87 -18.44 -7.04
C HIS A 122 7.75 -17.52 -8.24
N PHE A 123 8.72 -16.63 -8.41
CA PHE A 123 8.85 -15.75 -9.57
C PHE A 123 10.09 -16.17 -10.35
N ASP A 124 9.95 -16.29 -11.66
CA ASP A 124 11.06 -16.51 -12.58
C ASP A 124 10.83 -15.65 -13.81
N ALA A 125 11.78 -14.77 -14.11
CA ALA A 125 11.69 -13.92 -15.29
C ALA A 125 13.04 -13.74 -15.97
N VAL A 126 12.97 -13.82 -17.29
CA VAL A 126 13.93 -13.18 -18.18
C VAL A 126 13.34 -11.80 -18.53
N PRO A 127 13.82 -10.71 -17.93
CA PRO A 127 13.25 -9.39 -18.16
C PRO A 127 13.49 -8.88 -19.58
N THR A 128 12.57 -8.06 -20.09
CA THR A 128 12.63 -7.39 -21.40
C THR A 128 12.52 -5.86 -21.20
N PRO A 129 13.10 -4.98 -22.03
CA PRO A 129 13.15 -3.52 -21.76
C PRO A 129 11.76 -2.86 -21.87
N PRO A 130 11.33 -1.84 -21.05
CA PRO A 130 11.90 -0.46 -20.90
C PRO A 130 11.67 0.28 -19.52
N ALA A 131 12.12 1.55 -19.35
CA ALA A 131 12.30 2.42 -18.12
C ALA A 131 11.09 2.75 -17.16
N GLY A 132 11.31 2.93 -15.82
CA GLY A 132 10.31 3.48 -14.84
C GLY A 132 10.26 3.18 -13.30
N TYR A 133 11.10 2.37 -12.63
CA TYR A 133 10.94 1.83 -11.25
C TYR A 133 12.27 1.80 -10.44
N PHE A 134 12.18 1.56 -9.13
CA PHE A 134 13.31 1.39 -8.19
C PHE A 134 14.26 0.27 -8.64
N GLY A 135 15.57 0.36 -8.39
CA GLY A 135 16.55 -0.68 -8.75
C GLY A 135 16.64 -1.85 -7.77
N LEU A 136 17.74 -2.61 -7.81
CA LEU A 136 18.01 -3.75 -6.90
C LEU A 136 17.94 -3.37 -5.41
N PHE A 137 18.22 -2.12 -5.07
CA PHE A 137 18.08 -1.52 -3.75
C PHE A 137 17.33 -0.18 -3.85
N GLY A 138 16.63 0.21 -2.78
CA GLY A 138 15.67 1.32 -2.78
C GLY A 138 16.32 2.71 -2.86
N GLY A 139 15.53 3.72 -3.24
CA GLY A 139 15.85 5.15 -3.01
C GLY A 139 16.87 5.81 -3.95
N LEU A 140 17.47 5.08 -4.89
CA LEU A 140 18.39 5.64 -5.89
C LEU A 140 17.88 5.35 -7.32
N PRO A 141 18.07 6.28 -8.28
CA PRO A 141 17.88 5.95 -9.69
C PRO A 141 18.74 4.71 -10.05
N PRO A 142 18.32 3.87 -11.00
CA PRO A 142 19.05 2.66 -11.33
C PRO A 142 20.50 2.97 -11.69
N LEU A 143 21.41 2.63 -10.77
CA LEU A 143 22.85 2.59 -11.01
C LEU A 143 23.20 1.30 -11.78
N ASP A 144 24.43 1.21 -12.31
CA ASP A 144 24.95 0.05 -13.04
C ASP A 144 24.58 -1.32 -12.41
N PRO A 145 24.66 -1.53 -11.08
CA PRO A 145 24.30 -2.82 -10.49
C PRO A 145 22.84 -3.25 -10.69
N SER A 146 21.90 -2.31 -10.81
CA SER A 146 20.49 -2.64 -11.05
C SER A 146 20.26 -3.09 -12.50
N ALA A 147 20.98 -2.50 -13.44
CA ALA A 147 20.97 -2.93 -14.83
C ALA A 147 21.64 -4.29 -15.00
N THR A 148 22.76 -4.53 -14.30
CA THR A 148 23.42 -5.85 -14.26
C THR A 148 22.49 -6.91 -13.68
N PHE A 149 21.86 -6.64 -12.53
CA PHE A 149 20.87 -7.54 -11.92
C PHE A 149 19.78 -7.94 -12.91
N ALA A 150 19.18 -6.95 -13.57
CA ALA A 150 18.14 -7.17 -14.55
C ALA A 150 18.67 -7.84 -15.84
N SER A 151 19.96 -7.80 -16.17
CA SER A 151 20.48 -8.43 -17.39
C SER A 151 20.49 -9.96 -17.35
N GLY A 152 20.42 -10.55 -16.15
CA GLY A 152 20.39 -11.99 -15.93
C GLY A 152 18.96 -12.56 -15.88
N THR A 153 18.86 -13.88 -15.68
CA THR A 153 17.61 -14.51 -15.25
C THR A 153 17.43 -14.22 -13.78
N VAL A 154 16.31 -13.57 -13.42
CA VAL A 154 16.00 -13.23 -12.03
C VAL A 154 15.00 -14.23 -11.48
N LYS A 155 15.34 -14.79 -10.33
CA LYS A 155 14.46 -15.72 -9.59
C LYS A 155 14.16 -15.14 -8.23
N ALA A 156 12.92 -15.33 -7.78
CA ALA A 156 12.54 -15.05 -6.41
C ALA A 156 11.63 -16.14 -5.86
N THR A 157 11.76 -16.44 -4.59
CA THR A 157 10.79 -17.21 -3.82
C THR A 157 10.41 -16.37 -2.63
N VAL A 158 9.12 -16.06 -2.51
CA VAL A 158 8.55 -15.34 -1.37
C VAL A 158 7.70 -16.33 -0.61
N ALA A 159 7.95 -16.44 0.68
CA ALA A 159 7.17 -17.23 1.62
C ALA A 159 6.76 -16.37 2.82
N CYS A 160 5.58 -16.63 3.36
CA CYS A 160 5.13 -16.06 4.62
C CYS A 160 4.39 -17.13 5.41
N ASN A 161 4.56 -17.10 6.74
CA ASN A 161 3.87 -18.02 7.63
C ASN A 161 2.37 -17.74 7.68
N HIS A 162 2.02 -16.46 7.59
CA HIS A 162 0.63 -16.00 7.58
C HIS A 162 0.49 -14.81 6.63
N LEU A 163 -0.55 -14.84 5.78
CA LEU A 163 -0.95 -13.75 4.91
C LEU A 163 -2.44 -13.46 5.08
N SER A 164 -2.79 -12.21 5.39
CA SER A 164 -4.19 -11.81 5.56
C SER A 164 -4.51 -10.53 4.83
N VAL A 165 -5.75 -10.44 4.35
CA VAL A 165 -6.33 -9.22 3.79
C VAL A 165 -7.27 -8.64 4.82
N VAL A 166 -6.97 -7.43 5.30
CA VAL A 166 -7.72 -6.77 6.37
C VAL A 166 -8.43 -5.54 5.81
N ARG A 167 -9.75 -5.46 6.04
CA ARG A 167 -10.64 -4.43 5.50
C ARG A 167 -11.50 -3.83 6.62
N PRO A 168 -10.92 -2.98 7.47
CA PRO A 168 -11.69 -2.38 8.55
C PRO A 168 -12.66 -1.34 8.01
N GLN A 169 -13.74 -1.13 8.76
CA GLN A 169 -14.65 -0.03 8.51
C GLN A 169 -14.21 1.20 9.31
N PRO A 170 -14.42 2.43 8.80
CA PRO A 170 -14.30 3.62 9.63
C PRO A 170 -15.17 3.52 10.89
N GLY A 171 -14.69 4.09 12.00
CA GLY A 171 -15.37 4.11 13.27
C GLY A 171 -16.59 5.03 13.32
N ASP A 172 -17.04 5.35 14.54
CA ASP A 172 -18.32 6.02 14.76
C ASP A 172 -18.39 7.43 14.15
N TRP A 173 -17.27 8.11 13.95
CA TRP A 173 -17.19 9.42 13.29
C TRP A 173 -17.72 9.44 11.85
N TYR A 174 -17.85 8.27 11.21
CA TYR A 174 -18.18 8.15 9.80
C TYR A 174 -19.64 7.72 9.56
N VAL A 175 -20.27 8.33 8.56
CA VAL A 175 -21.60 7.98 8.06
C VAL A 175 -21.53 7.79 6.54
N SER A 176 -21.56 6.54 6.09
CA SER A 176 -21.40 6.18 4.67
C SER A 176 -22.52 6.70 3.77
N SER A 177 -23.76 6.70 4.26
CA SER A 177 -24.93 7.17 3.52
C SER A 177 -24.84 8.66 3.17
N ALA A 178 -24.25 9.48 4.04
CA ALA A 178 -24.04 10.91 3.78
C ALA A 178 -23.03 11.12 2.65
N LEU A 179 -21.91 10.38 2.67
CA LEU A 179 -20.90 10.47 1.62
C LEU A 179 -21.41 9.91 0.28
N SER A 180 -22.18 8.83 0.33
CA SER A 180 -22.84 8.24 -0.85
C SER A 180 -23.84 9.21 -1.47
N LEU A 181 -24.66 9.87 -0.65
CA LEU A 181 -25.58 10.91 -1.11
C LEU A 181 -24.83 12.05 -1.80
N ALA A 182 -23.78 12.58 -1.15
CA ALA A 182 -22.94 13.64 -1.71
C ALA A 182 -22.33 13.27 -3.07
N TYR A 183 -21.86 12.03 -3.21
CA TYR A 183 -21.29 11.50 -4.45
C TYR A 183 -22.32 11.38 -5.58
N ARG A 184 -23.57 11.01 -5.28
CA ARG A 184 -24.61 10.79 -6.30
C ARG A 184 -25.25 12.09 -6.82
N THR A 185 -24.99 13.24 -6.21
CA THR A 185 -25.65 14.52 -6.53
C THR A 185 -24.65 15.58 -7.03
N PRO A 186 -23.99 15.39 -8.18
CA PRO A 186 -23.05 16.38 -8.71
C PRO A 186 -23.77 17.70 -9.04
N GLY A 187 -23.23 18.82 -8.54
CA GLY A 187 -23.71 20.17 -8.85
C GLY A 187 -25.11 20.54 -8.35
N ALA A 188 -25.73 19.69 -7.52
CA ALA A 188 -27.08 19.88 -7.02
C ALA A 188 -27.12 19.81 -5.48
N ALA A 189 -28.29 20.09 -4.89
CA ALA A 189 -28.52 19.77 -3.49
C ALA A 189 -28.13 18.31 -3.21
N PRO A 190 -27.40 18.03 -2.12
CA PRO A 190 -27.28 18.84 -0.91
C PRO A 190 -26.04 19.74 -0.83
N TRP A 191 -25.29 19.93 -1.93
CA TRP A 191 -24.11 20.81 -1.91
C TRP A 191 -24.48 22.27 -1.65
N ASN A 192 -23.79 22.91 -0.71
CA ASN A 192 -23.93 24.34 -0.47
C ASN A 192 -23.27 25.12 -1.62
N PRO A 193 -24.01 25.93 -2.40
CA PRO A 193 -23.44 26.69 -3.52
C PRO A 193 -22.44 27.77 -3.08
N ALA A 194 -22.45 28.17 -1.81
CA ALA A 194 -21.48 29.12 -1.26
C ALA A 194 -20.19 28.46 -0.73
N SER A 195 -20.12 27.13 -0.69
CA SER A 195 -18.94 26.40 -0.22
C SER A 195 -17.88 26.29 -1.32
N ALA A 196 -16.60 26.43 -0.95
CA ALA A 196 -15.47 26.15 -1.83
C ALA A 196 -15.30 24.63 -2.09
N VAL A 197 -15.72 23.79 -1.13
CA VAL A 197 -15.77 22.33 -1.31
C VAL A 197 -17.08 22.00 -2.02
N ASN A 198 -16.97 21.33 -3.16
CA ASN A 198 -18.07 20.92 -4.03
C ASN A 198 -17.78 19.52 -4.60
N TRP A 199 -18.69 19.00 -5.43
CA TRP A 199 -18.54 17.67 -6.01
C TRP A 199 -17.24 17.52 -6.83
N ASP A 200 -16.87 18.52 -7.63
CA ASP A 200 -15.67 18.44 -8.49
C ASP A 200 -14.39 18.44 -7.66
N THR A 201 -14.32 19.26 -6.61
CA THR A 201 -13.15 19.33 -5.71
C THR A 201 -13.08 18.14 -4.75
N ALA A 202 -14.20 17.47 -4.48
CA ALA A 202 -14.25 16.26 -3.66
C ALA A 202 -13.99 14.98 -4.48
N PHE A 203 -14.72 14.77 -5.57
CA PHE A 203 -14.81 13.49 -6.28
C PHE A 203 -14.46 13.55 -7.76
N GLY A 204 -14.34 14.75 -8.33
CA GLY A 204 -14.00 14.95 -9.72
C GLY A 204 -12.61 14.41 -10.09
N PRO A 205 -12.16 14.63 -11.35
CA PRO A 205 -10.88 14.10 -11.83
C PRO A 205 -9.67 14.47 -10.97
N ASN A 206 -9.71 15.65 -10.34
CA ASN A 206 -8.70 16.17 -9.43
C ASN A 206 -9.18 16.24 -7.96
N GLY A 207 -10.27 15.55 -7.65
CA GLY A 207 -10.91 15.61 -6.34
C GLY A 207 -10.10 14.89 -5.25
N THR A 208 -10.17 15.40 -4.03
CA THR A 208 -9.40 14.87 -2.89
C THR A 208 -9.82 13.44 -2.53
N LEU A 209 -11.12 13.13 -2.56
CA LEU A 209 -11.70 11.83 -2.21
C LEU A 209 -11.87 10.92 -3.43
N ARG A 210 -11.08 11.08 -4.49
CA ARG A 210 -11.20 10.24 -5.69
C ARG A 210 -10.85 8.77 -5.44
N TRP A 211 -9.93 8.51 -4.52
CA TRP A 211 -9.43 7.18 -4.19
C TRP A 211 -9.34 7.00 -2.68
N MET A 212 -9.61 5.78 -2.21
CA MET A 212 -9.58 5.43 -0.78
C MET A 212 -8.78 4.16 -0.54
N THR A 213 -8.10 4.12 0.60
CA THR A 213 -7.53 2.89 1.15
C THR A 213 -8.63 2.08 1.84
N THR A 214 -8.97 0.92 1.28
CA THR A 214 -10.10 0.08 1.72
C THR A 214 -9.67 -1.24 2.34
N GLY A 215 -8.37 -1.53 2.29
CA GLY A 215 -7.81 -2.74 2.86
C GLY A 215 -6.30 -2.74 2.81
N LEU A 216 -5.69 -3.60 3.60
CA LEU A 216 -4.26 -3.89 3.60
C LEU A 216 -4.04 -5.38 3.41
N VAL A 217 -2.96 -5.71 2.71
CA VAL A 217 -2.41 -7.06 2.63
C VAL A 217 -1.23 -7.11 3.58
N VAL A 218 -1.37 -7.88 4.64
CA VAL A 218 -0.38 -7.98 5.71
C VAL A 218 0.17 -9.39 5.80
N ALA A 219 1.46 -9.49 6.11
CA ALA A 219 2.15 -10.76 6.29
C ALA A 219 2.95 -10.79 7.59
N SER A 220 3.15 -12.00 8.13
CA SER A 220 4.14 -12.26 9.18
C SER A 220 4.97 -13.49 8.84
N GLY A 221 6.17 -13.56 9.42
CA GLY A 221 7.13 -14.63 9.12
C GLY A 221 7.61 -14.60 7.67
N LEU A 222 7.82 -13.39 7.12
CA LEU A 222 8.27 -13.20 5.74
C LEU A 222 9.68 -13.80 5.55
N SER A 223 9.85 -14.59 4.50
CA SER A 223 11.12 -15.12 4.04
C SER A 223 11.20 -14.96 2.52
N VAL A 224 12.24 -14.29 2.04
CA VAL A 224 12.48 -14.09 0.61
C VAL A 224 13.87 -14.61 0.25
N SER A 225 13.95 -15.36 -0.85
CA SER A 225 15.19 -15.65 -1.55
C SER A 225 15.08 -15.05 -2.94
N ALA A 226 15.99 -14.18 -3.33
CA ALA A 226 16.02 -13.55 -4.64
C ALA A 226 17.44 -13.59 -5.21
N GLY A 227 17.59 -13.80 -6.52
CA GLY A 227 18.91 -13.87 -7.12
C GLY A 227 18.90 -13.57 -8.62
N SER A 228 20.08 -13.33 -9.17
CA SER A 228 20.28 -13.11 -10.60
C SER A 228 21.48 -13.90 -11.12
N THR A 229 21.33 -14.50 -12.30
CA THR A 229 22.41 -15.24 -12.96
C THR A 229 23.45 -14.33 -13.63
N ALA A 230 23.25 -13.01 -13.64
CA ALA A 230 24.21 -12.07 -14.20
C ALA A 230 25.47 -11.96 -13.32
N PRO A 231 26.67 -11.94 -13.92
CA PRO A 231 27.91 -11.80 -13.17
C PRO A 231 28.14 -10.34 -12.76
N PHE A 232 28.42 -10.11 -11.48
CA PHE A 232 28.81 -8.83 -10.92
C PHE A 232 30.32 -8.80 -10.69
N ASP A 233 30.99 -7.74 -11.14
CA ASP A 233 32.39 -7.49 -10.79
C ASP A 233 32.54 -7.03 -9.34
N ALA A 234 33.76 -7.07 -8.79
CA ALA A 234 34.02 -6.77 -7.38
C ALA A 234 33.57 -5.34 -6.97
N VAL A 235 33.64 -4.38 -7.89
CA VAL A 235 33.16 -3.01 -7.67
C VAL A 235 31.63 -3.00 -7.53
N SER A 236 30.93 -3.65 -8.45
CA SER A 236 29.46 -3.77 -8.41
C SER A 236 29.00 -4.55 -7.18
N GLN A 237 29.71 -5.61 -6.79
CA GLN A 237 29.42 -6.37 -5.56
C GLN A 237 29.46 -5.46 -4.32
N SER A 238 30.52 -4.67 -4.19
CA SER A 238 30.66 -3.71 -3.08
C SER A 238 29.55 -2.66 -3.07
N LEU A 239 29.13 -2.19 -4.25
CA LEU A 239 28.02 -1.24 -4.39
C LEU A 239 26.67 -1.87 -4.02
N VAL A 240 26.43 -3.14 -4.39
CA VAL A 240 25.22 -3.88 -4.01
C VAL A 240 25.15 -4.03 -2.50
N GLU A 241 26.22 -4.48 -1.85
CA GLU A 241 26.25 -4.65 -0.40
C GLU A 241 25.98 -3.32 0.34
N ALA A 242 26.62 -2.24 -0.10
CA ALA A 242 26.41 -0.91 0.48
C ALA A 242 24.97 -0.41 0.27
N GLY A 243 24.43 -0.56 -0.94
CA GLY A 243 23.07 -0.15 -1.29
C GLY A 243 22.00 -0.93 -0.51
N VAL A 244 22.14 -2.26 -0.43
CA VAL A 244 21.23 -3.11 0.34
C VAL A 244 21.27 -2.79 1.82
N LYS A 245 22.46 -2.49 2.38
CA LYS A 245 22.58 -2.07 3.78
C LYS A 245 21.88 -0.74 4.05
N ALA A 246 21.92 0.19 3.10
CA ALA A 246 21.34 1.52 3.25
C ALA A 246 19.81 1.54 3.05
N ALA A 247 19.31 0.80 2.06
CA ALA A 247 17.95 0.96 1.56
C ALA A 247 17.14 -0.34 1.45
N GLY A 248 17.70 -1.47 1.90
CA GLY A 248 17.11 -2.78 1.72
C GLY A 248 17.25 -3.30 0.29
N ALA A 249 16.81 -4.53 0.06
CA ALA A 249 16.88 -5.20 -1.23
C ALA A 249 15.48 -5.45 -1.81
N TRP A 250 15.40 -5.49 -3.14
CA TRP A 250 14.24 -5.99 -3.86
C TRP A 250 13.81 -7.39 -3.35
N PRO A 251 12.51 -7.72 -3.31
CA PRO A 251 11.37 -6.94 -3.82
C PRO A 251 10.74 -5.97 -2.82
N TYR A 252 11.08 -6.06 -1.53
CA TYR A 252 10.35 -5.34 -0.48
C TYR A 252 11.11 -4.20 0.17
N TYR A 253 12.43 -4.08 -0.05
CA TYR A 253 13.26 -2.98 0.44
C TYR A 253 13.08 -2.73 1.95
N LEU A 254 12.94 -3.82 2.71
CA LEU A 254 12.64 -3.75 4.14
C LEU A 254 13.83 -3.15 4.90
N PRO A 255 13.58 -2.18 5.81
CA PRO A 255 14.64 -1.62 6.63
C PRO A 255 15.17 -2.68 7.63
N ALA A 256 16.40 -2.46 8.11
CA ALA A 256 17.03 -3.33 9.11
C ALA A 256 16.25 -3.43 10.43
N THR A 257 15.33 -2.48 10.70
CA THR A 257 14.39 -2.55 11.82
C THR A 257 13.36 -3.67 11.63
N ALA A 258 12.95 -3.96 10.40
CA ALA A 258 11.90 -4.91 10.04
C ALA A 258 12.41 -6.31 9.65
N ALA A 259 13.57 -6.39 8.99
CA ALA A 259 14.13 -7.64 8.47
C ALA A 259 15.65 -7.70 8.59
N LYS A 260 16.19 -8.91 8.52
CA LYS A 260 17.61 -9.17 8.25
C LYS A 260 17.75 -9.46 6.76
N THR A 261 18.65 -8.75 6.09
CA THR A 261 19.01 -9.00 4.69
C THR A 261 20.44 -9.50 4.61
N MET A 262 20.65 -10.59 3.90
CA MET A 262 21.95 -11.17 3.59
C MET A 262 22.17 -11.13 2.09
N VAL A 263 23.36 -10.72 1.69
CA VAL A 263 23.82 -10.64 0.30
C VAL A 263 25.02 -11.55 0.18
N SER A 264 25.07 -12.35 -0.87
CA SER A 264 26.21 -13.20 -1.20
C SER A 264 26.41 -13.29 -2.71
N PHE A 265 27.64 -13.54 -3.10
CA PHE A 265 28.01 -13.81 -4.49
C PHE A 265 28.67 -15.18 -4.59
N ASP A 266 28.34 -15.94 -5.63
CA ASP A 266 29.04 -17.20 -5.93
C ASP A 266 30.41 -16.93 -6.60
N ASP A 267 31.17 -18.00 -6.86
CA ASP A 267 32.49 -17.91 -7.52
C ASP A 267 32.42 -17.30 -8.94
N ALA A 268 31.25 -17.29 -9.57
CA ALA A 268 30.99 -16.66 -10.86
C ALA A 268 30.47 -15.22 -10.74
N GLY A 269 30.40 -14.67 -9.52
CA GLY A 269 29.91 -13.33 -9.23
C GLY A 269 28.39 -13.18 -9.34
N ARG A 270 27.62 -14.28 -9.29
CA ARG A 270 26.16 -14.24 -9.37
C ARG A 270 25.58 -13.92 -8.00
N LEU A 271 24.56 -13.07 -7.99
CA LEU A 271 23.98 -12.54 -6.76
C LEU A 271 22.91 -13.48 -6.19
N ASP A 272 23.00 -13.74 -4.88
CA ASP A 272 21.92 -14.25 -4.05
C ASP A 272 21.63 -13.29 -2.88
N VAL A 273 20.34 -13.04 -2.64
CA VAL A 273 19.81 -12.20 -1.57
C VAL A 273 18.81 -13.01 -0.76
N ALA A 274 19.02 -13.06 0.55
CA ALA A 274 18.07 -13.64 1.50
C ALA A 274 17.53 -12.54 2.43
N ILE A 275 16.21 -12.40 2.49
CA ILE A 275 15.52 -11.47 3.40
C ILE A 275 14.70 -12.29 4.38
N THR A 276 14.93 -12.11 5.68
CA THR A 276 14.16 -12.76 6.74
C THR A 276 13.53 -11.70 7.64
N GLY A 277 12.20 -11.65 7.65
CA GLY A 277 11.44 -10.80 8.54
C GLY A 277 11.73 -11.13 10.00
N LYS A 278 11.82 -10.11 10.86
CA LYS A 278 12.00 -10.33 12.29
C LYS A 278 10.76 -10.97 12.91
N SER A 279 10.98 -11.71 14.00
CA SER A 279 9.90 -12.35 14.75
C SER A 279 8.89 -11.32 15.24
N LYS A 280 7.60 -11.66 15.14
CA LYS A 280 6.45 -10.82 15.54
C LYS A 280 6.33 -9.49 14.77
N THR A 281 7.06 -9.32 13.67
CA THR A 281 6.88 -8.18 12.79
C THR A 281 5.76 -8.47 11.79
N THR A 282 4.74 -7.61 11.79
CA THR A 282 3.74 -7.56 10.73
C THR A 282 4.21 -6.60 9.66
N VAL A 283 4.17 -7.01 8.39
CA VAL A 283 4.60 -6.20 7.25
C VAL A 283 3.40 -5.94 6.34
N VAL A 284 3.19 -4.69 5.94
CA VAL A 284 2.25 -4.31 4.87
C VAL A 284 2.94 -4.53 3.54
N LEU A 285 2.43 -5.49 2.76
CA LEU A 285 2.96 -5.82 1.44
C LEU A 285 2.21 -5.08 0.33
N ALA A 286 0.91 -4.86 0.51
CA ALA A 286 0.09 -4.12 -0.45
C ALA A 286 -1.06 -3.40 0.24
N THR A 287 -1.59 -2.40 -0.45
CA THR A 287 -2.77 -1.63 -0.06
C THR A 287 -3.86 -1.84 -1.11
N ILE A 288 -5.11 -1.97 -0.68
CA ILE A 288 -6.24 -2.11 -1.58
C ILE A 288 -6.87 -0.73 -1.77
N VAL A 289 -6.64 -0.17 -2.95
CA VAL A 289 -7.08 1.15 -3.36
C VAL A 289 -8.32 1.03 -4.23
N GLN A 290 -9.39 1.73 -3.85
CA GLN A 290 -10.64 1.76 -4.63
C GLN A 290 -10.99 3.19 -5.01
N SER A 291 -11.70 3.35 -6.12
CA SER A 291 -12.31 4.63 -6.46
C SER A 291 -13.42 4.97 -5.47
N ALA A 292 -13.77 6.25 -5.38
CA ALA A 292 -14.95 6.70 -4.63
C ALA A 292 -16.21 5.91 -4.98
N ALA A 293 -16.43 5.64 -6.28
CA ALA A 293 -17.60 4.91 -6.75
C ALA A 293 -17.66 3.49 -6.16
N THR A 294 -16.55 2.74 -6.28
CA THR A 294 -16.46 1.37 -5.78
C THR A 294 -16.55 1.31 -4.26
N TYR A 295 -15.88 2.24 -3.56
CA TYR A 295 -15.93 2.32 -2.10
C TYR A 295 -17.35 2.57 -1.58
N LEU A 296 -18.12 3.41 -2.27
CA LEU A 296 -19.48 3.78 -1.89
C LEU A 296 -20.56 2.83 -2.45
N GLY A 297 -20.18 1.84 -3.25
CA GLY A 297 -21.09 0.87 -3.86
C GLY A 297 -22.08 1.51 -4.86
N VAL A 298 -21.60 2.45 -5.68
CA VAL A 298 -22.44 3.27 -6.57
C VAL A 298 -22.09 3.14 -8.04
#